data_AF-A0A6C0HA25-F1
#
_entry.id   AF-A0A6C0HA25-F1
#
_cell.length_a   1.000
_cell.length_b   1.000
_cell.length_c   1.000
_cell.angle_alpha   90.00
_cell.angle_beta   90.00
_cell.angle_gamma   90.00
#
_symmetry.space_group_name_H-M   'P 1'
#
loop_
_entity.id
_entity.type
_entity.pdbx_description
1 polymer ?
#
loop_
_entity_poly.entity_id
_entity_poly.type
_entity_poly.pdbx_seq_one_letter_code
_entity_poly.pdbx_strand_id
1 'polypeptide(L)'
;MDNIKDNTDTILSLSNDAVWTVEHEAILIEWADKAMCYRWLHSRANMLYSTLNAWYTIPVIIISTLTGTANFAQDRVPLEYQSYYVMVVGGFNILAGIITTIQQFLKITQLNEAHRVSGIAWDKFYRNVKIELAKHPSERTPVTQMIKLCKEEFDRLMETSPVIPDKIVESFKTHFQNSDNYVKIVKPEICDVLVSTDTFRNSWFNEENTNKKTQELLMIQSNKENMKHKMNEYNHNTVSEFKKVFYNLNNRPPMDSEIIDNLKDKIELSTLLQIIEIQSTGENTI
;
A
#
# COMPACT_ATOMS: atom_id res chain seq x y z
N MET A 1 18.79 -10.72 -32.49
CA MET A 1 19.20 -9.65 -31.57
C MET A 1 18.12 -9.33 -30.55
N ASP A 2 16.84 -9.65 -30.83
CA ASP A 2 15.73 -9.37 -29.91
C ASP A 2 15.66 -10.30 -28.69
N ASN A 3 16.12 -11.55 -28.80
CA ASN A 3 16.06 -12.54 -27.71
C ASN A 3 17.08 -12.31 -26.58
N ILE A 4 18.05 -11.40 -26.79
CA ILE A 4 19.07 -11.06 -25.77
C ILE A 4 18.62 -9.84 -24.96
N LYS A 5 17.93 -8.87 -25.58
CA LYS A 5 17.34 -7.73 -24.86
C LYS A 5 16.26 -8.18 -23.88
N ASP A 6 15.39 -9.09 -24.29
CA ASP A 6 14.30 -9.60 -23.45
C ASP A 6 14.83 -10.35 -22.20
N ASN A 7 15.92 -11.11 -22.36
CA ASN A 7 16.60 -11.76 -21.24
C ASN A 7 17.37 -10.77 -20.36
N THR A 8 17.88 -9.67 -20.91
CA THR A 8 18.61 -8.66 -20.13
C THR A 8 17.65 -7.80 -19.31
N ASP A 9 16.48 -7.45 -19.85
CA ASP A 9 15.41 -6.74 -19.14
C ASP A 9 14.74 -7.63 -18.07
N THR A 10 14.63 -8.93 -18.32
CA THR A 10 14.18 -9.92 -17.33
C THR A 10 15.21 -10.08 -16.19
N ILE A 11 16.51 -10.12 -16.49
CA ILE A 11 17.58 -10.22 -15.48
C ILE A 11 17.75 -8.90 -14.68
N LEU A 12 17.57 -7.74 -15.31
CA LEU A 12 17.57 -6.45 -14.62
C LEU A 12 16.38 -6.29 -13.69
N SER A 13 15.19 -6.79 -14.06
CA SER A 13 14.01 -6.76 -13.18
C SER A 13 14.16 -7.67 -11.95
N LEU A 14 14.83 -8.82 -12.07
CA LEU A 14 15.16 -9.73 -10.96
C LEU A 14 16.22 -9.17 -9.98
N SER A 15 17.02 -8.20 -10.41
CA SER A 15 18.11 -7.61 -9.60
C SER A 15 17.68 -6.45 -8.71
N ASN A 16 16.42 -6.02 -8.80
CA ASN A 16 15.88 -4.88 -8.06
C ASN A 16 14.84 -5.28 -7.01
N ASP A 17 14.70 -6.58 -6.74
CA ASP A 17 13.81 -7.08 -5.71
C ASP A 17 14.38 -6.70 -4.33
N ALA A 18 13.68 -5.78 -3.67
CA ALA A 18 14.01 -5.37 -2.31
C ALA A 18 14.04 -6.61 -1.40
N VAL A 19 15.10 -6.70 -0.60
CA VAL A 19 15.25 -7.79 0.38
C VAL A 19 14.25 -7.59 1.51
N TRP A 20 13.66 -8.67 2.01
CA TRP A 20 12.84 -8.64 3.22
C TRP A 20 13.64 -8.08 4.39
N THR A 21 13.09 -7.06 5.06
CA THR A 21 13.68 -6.47 6.27
C THR A 21 12.67 -6.53 7.41
N VAL A 22 13.15 -6.34 8.64
CA VAL A 22 12.33 -6.38 9.85
C VAL A 22 11.24 -5.30 9.84
N GLU A 23 11.53 -4.14 9.25
CA GLU A 23 10.58 -3.03 9.11
C GLU A 23 9.40 -3.41 8.20
N HIS A 24 9.68 -4.13 7.11
CA HIS A 24 8.64 -4.64 6.22
C HIS A 24 7.73 -5.66 6.93
N GLU A 25 8.31 -6.56 7.73
CA GLU A 25 7.54 -7.51 8.53
C GLU A 25 6.71 -6.80 9.60
N ALA A 26 7.26 -5.77 10.26
CA ALA A 26 6.55 -4.99 11.26
C ALA A 26 5.27 -4.33 10.71
N ILE A 27 5.33 -3.77 9.49
CA ILE A 27 4.15 -3.20 8.81
C ILE A 27 3.07 -4.27 8.60
N LEU A 28 3.47 -5.46 8.13
CA LEU A 28 2.53 -6.56 7.89
C LEU A 28 1.94 -7.12 9.19
N ILE A 29 2.73 -7.23 10.24
CA ILE A 29 2.27 -7.66 11.57
C ILE A 29 1.22 -6.66 12.09
N GLU A 30 1.49 -5.35 11.99
CA GLU A 30 0.54 -4.32 12.39
C GLU A 30 -0.79 -4.45 11.63
N TRP A 31 -0.74 -4.60 10.30
CA TRP A 31 -1.96 -4.78 9.51
C TRP A 31 -2.70 -6.08 9.85
N ALA A 32 -1.97 -7.16 10.12
CA ALA A 32 -2.57 -8.43 10.52
C ALA A 32 -3.27 -8.34 11.89
N ASP A 33 -2.67 -7.66 12.86
CA ASP A 33 -3.23 -7.42 14.18
C ASP A 33 -4.48 -6.55 14.12
N LYS A 34 -4.44 -5.45 13.36
CA LYS A 34 -5.62 -4.60 13.11
C LYS A 34 -6.73 -5.40 12.42
N ALA A 35 -6.40 -6.20 11.42
CA ALA A 35 -7.36 -7.05 10.71
C ALA A 35 -8.01 -8.11 11.63
N MET A 36 -7.25 -8.68 12.57
CA MET A 36 -7.80 -9.60 13.57
C MET A 36 -8.83 -8.90 14.47
N CYS A 37 -8.53 -7.67 14.91
CA CYS A 37 -9.46 -6.87 15.69
C CYS A 37 -10.74 -6.55 14.88
N TYR A 38 -10.59 -6.10 13.64
CA TYR A 38 -11.74 -5.84 12.75
C TYR A 38 -12.59 -7.09 12.51
N ARG A 39 -11.97 -8.26 12.27
CA ARG A 39 -12.67 -9.53 12.16
C ARG A 39 -13.56 -9.78 13.38
N TRP A 40 -13.02 -9.61 14.59
CA TRP A 40 -13.79 -9.81 15.82
C TRP A 40 -14.96 -8.83 15.92
N LEU A 41 -14.72 -7.55 15.67
CA LEU A 41 -15.74 -6.50 15.74
C LEU A 41 -16.88 -6.76 14.75
N HIS A 42 -16.56 -7.07 13.49
CA HIS A 42 -17.57 -7.40 12.47
C HIS A 42 -18.32 -8.69 12.79
N SER A 43 -17.65 -9.72 13.31
CA SER A 43 -18.30 -10.96 13.73
C SER A 43 -19.31 -10.71 14.86
N ARG A 44 -18.95 -9.89 15.85
CA ARG A 44 -19.81 -9.53 16.97
C ARG A 44 -21.00 -8.65 16.53
N ALA A 45 -20.75 -7.69 15.63
CA ALA A 45 -21.80 -6.85 15.04
C ALA A 45 -22.79 -7.69 14.20
N ASN A 46 -22.31 -8.64 13.39
CA ASN A 46 -23.15 -9.58 12.67
C ASN A 46 -24.06 -10.37 13.63
N MET A 47 -23.55 -10.84 14.77
CA MET A 47 -24.39 -11.57 15.73
C MET A 47 -25.49 -10.69 16.35
N LEU A 48 -25.19 -9.41 16.61
CA LEU A 48 -26.16 -8.43 17.07
C LEU A 48 -27.25 -8.20 16.02
N TYR A 49 -26.87 -7.93 14.77
CA TYR A 49 -27.84 -7.66 13.69
C TYR A 49 -28.63 -8.90 13.28
N SER A 50 -28.06 -10.10 13.38
CA SER A 50 -28.78 -11.36 13.15
C SER A 50 -29.89 -11.55 14.19
N THR A 51 -29.58 -11.27 15.46
CA THR A 51 -30.57 -11.35 16.55
C THR A 51 -31.67 -10.30 16.36
N LEU A 52 -31.30 -9.05 16.04
CA LEU A 52 -32.27 -7.99 15.74
C LEU A 52 -33.14 -8.36 14.53
N ASN A 53 -32.53 -8.87 13.46
CA ASN A 53 -33.27 -9.29 12.27
C ASN A 53 -34.32 -10.34 12.60
N ALA A 54 -33.97 -11.35 13.39
CA ALA A 54 -34.92 -12.36 13.86
C ALA A 54 -36.03 -11.75 14.74
N TRP A 55 -35.68 -10.82 15.62
CA TRP A 55 -36.62 -10.16 16.52
C TRP A 55 -37.64 -9.25 15.81
N TYR A 56 -37.26 -8.61 14.69
CA TYR A 56 -38.20 -7.89 13.83
C TYR A 56 -39.02 -8.84 12.94
N THR A 57 -38.38 -9.83 12.34
CA THR A 57 -38.98 -10.66 11.30
C THR A 57 -39.97 -11.68 11.85
N ILE A 58 -39.66 -12.36 12.97
CA ILE A 58 -40.51 -13.43 13.51
C ILE A 58 -41.90 -12.91 13.93
N PRO A 59 -42.03 -11.80 14.69
CA PRO A 59 -43.34 -11.25 15.03
C PRO A 59 -44.16 -10.85 13.80
N VAL A 60 -43.51 -10.25 12.79
CA VAL A 60 -44.18 -9.89 11.54
C VAL A 60 -44.71 -11.13 10.83
N ILE A 61 -43.92 -12.20 10.70
CA ILE A 61 -44.37 -13.47 10.09
C ILE A 61 -45.59 -14.02 10.83
N ILE A 62 -45.56 -14.05 12.17
CA ILE A 62 -46.66 -14.57 12.98
C ILE A 62 -47.91 -13.72 12.77
N ILE A 63 -47.79 -12.39 12.89
CA ILE A 63 -48.93 -11.47 12.70
C ILE A 63 -49.49 -11.62 11.30
N SER A 64 -48.66 -11.55 10.25
CA SER A 64 -49.09 -11.67 8.86
C SER A 64 -49.74 -13.02 8.54
N THR A 65 -49.25 -14.11 9.13
CA THR A 65 -49.85 -15.44 8.93
C THR A 65 -51.23 -15.51 9.60
N LEU A 66 -51.33 -15.04 10.85
CA LEU A 66 -52.59 -15.02 11.59
C LEU A 66 -53.62 -14.07 10.94
N THR A 67 -53.22 -12.87 10.54
CA THR A 67 -54.12 -11.92 9.86
C THR A 67 -54.50 -12.38 8.46
N GLY A 68 -53.59 -13.06 7.77
CA GLY A 68 -53.88 -13.73 6.49
C GLY A 68 -55.01 -14.74 6.63
N THR A 69 -54.91 -15.68 7.58
CA THR A 69 -56.00 -16.62 7.88
C THR A 69 -57.25 -15.92 8.40
N ALA A 70 -57.11 -14.87 9.21
CA ALA A 70 -58.23 -14.11 9.76
C ALA A 70 -59.06 -13.43 8.66
N ASN A 71 -58.41 -12.89 7.63
CA ASN A 71 -59.10 -12.32 6.47
C ASN A 71 -59.94 -13.38 5.73
N PHE A 72 -59.41 -14.59 5.53
CA PHE A 72 -60.18 -15.70 4.92
C PHE A 72 -61.36 -16.17 5.78
N ALA A 73 -61.26 -16.05 7.10
CA ALA A 73 -62.31 -16.49 8.03
C ALA A 73 -63.36 -15.41 8.32
N GLN A 74 -63.22 -14.19 7.78
CA GLN A 74 -64.07 -13.04 8.08
C GLN A 74 -65.55 -13.30 7.83
N ASP A 75 -65.89 -13.99 6.74
CA ASP A 75 -67.28 -14.29 6.37
C ASP A 75 -67.96 -15.33 7.29
N ARG A 76 -67.18 -16.01 8.14
CA ARG A 76 -67.69 -16.96 9.14
C ARG A 76 -68.04 -16.29 10.48
N VAL A 77 -67.73 -15.01 10.63
CA VAL A 77 -68.04 -14.24 11.85
C VAL A 77 -69.49 -13.71 11.75
N PRO A 78 -70.30 -13.78 12.81
CA PRO A 78 -71.65 -13.22 12.80
C PRO A 78 -71.67 -11.73 12.42
N LEU A 79 -72.70 -11.30 11.67
CA LEU A 79 -72.81 -9.95 11.10
C LEU A 79 -72.67 -8.83 12.15
N GLU A 80 -73.16 -9.07 13.38
CA GLU A 80 -73.09 -8.12 14.49
C GLU A 80 -71.66 -7.77 14.93
N TYR A 81 -70.71 -8.71 14.79
CA TYR A 81 -69.32 -8.54 15.21
C TYR A 81 -68.34 -8.32 14.04
N GLN A 82 -68.81 -8.44 12.80
CA GLN A 82 -67.96 -8.42 11.62
C GLN A 82 -67.20 -7.08 11.48
N SER A 83 -67.82 -5.95 11.79
CA SER A 83 -67.17 -4.63 11.74
C SER A 83 -66.00 -4.51 12.74
N TYR A 84 -66.20 -4.95 13.99
CA TYR A 84 -65.14 -4.97 15.01
C TYR A 84 -64.01 -5.93 14.62
N TYR A 85 -64.36 -7.10 14.10
CA TYR A 85 -63.39 -8.09 13.64
C TYR A 85 -62.48 -7.53 12.54
N VAL A 86 -63.05 -6.91 11.51
CA VAL A 86 -62.30 -6.27 10.42
C VAL A 86 -61.38 -5.17 10.96
N MET A 87 -61.84 -4.36 11.91
CA MET A 87 -61.04 -3.30 12.51
C MET A 87 -59.81 -3.85 13.25
N VAL A 88 -59.98 -4.93 14.03
CA VAL A 88 -58.87 -5.58 14.75
C VAL A 88 -57.86 -6.20 13.78
N VAL A 89 -58.33 -6.95 12.78
CA VAL A 89 -57.46 -7.57 11.77
C VAL A 89 -56.72 -6.50 10.96
N GLY A 90 -57.41 -5.43 10.56
CA GLY A 90 -56.82 -4.27 9.91
C GLY A 90 -55.74 -3.59 10.77
N GLY A 91 -55.99 -3.44 12.07
CA GLY A 91 -55.01 -2.88 13.02
C GLY A 91 -53.72 -3.69 13.09
N PHE A 92 -53.81 -5.02 13.17
CA PHE A 92 -52.63 -5.91 13.14
C PHE A 92 -51.87 -5.85 11.81
N ASN A 93 -52.57 -5.72 10.67
CA ASN A 93 -51.92 -5.53 9.37
C ASN A 93 -51.13 -4.22 9.30
N ILE A 94 -51.68 -3.12 9.83
CA ILE A 94 -50.97 -1.84 9.92
C ILE A 94 -49.76 -1.98 10.83
N LEU A 95 -49.89 -2.62 11.99
CA LEU A 95 -48.78 -2.85 12.92
C LEU A 95 -47.64 -3.66 12.27
N ALA A 96 -47.97 -4.77 11.60
CA ALA A 96 -46.98 -5.57 10.88
C ALA A 96 -46.29 -4.77 9.76
N GLY A 97 -47.05 -3.93 9.05
CA GLY A 97 -46.52 -3.00 8.05
C GLY A 97 -45.53 -2.00 8.65
N ILE A 98 -45.88 -1.36 9.76
CA ILE A 98 -45.01 -0.38 10.46
C ILE A 98 -43.72 -1.05 10.94
N ILE A 99 -43.81 -2.24 11.56
CA ILE A 99 -42.62 -2.97 12.01
C ILE A 99 -41.70 -3.29 10.82
N THR A 100 -42.28 -3.72 9.70
CA THR A 100 -41.54 -4.04 8.47
C THR A 100 -40.87 -2.80 7.87
N THR A 101 -41.56 -1.66 7.80
CA THR A 101 -40.99 -0.42 7.25
C THR A 101 -39.88 0.13 8.14
N ILE A 102 -40.01 0.04 9.47
CA ILE A 102 -38.93 0.41 10.41
C ILE A 102 -37.71 -0.51 10.21
N GLN A 103 -37.92 -1.83 10.09
CA GLN A 103 -36.82 -2.78 9.84
C GLN A 103 -36.06 -2.46 8.54
N GLN A 104 -36.79 -2.13 7.46
CA GLN A 104 -36.21 -1.74 6.18
C GLN A 104 -35.48 -0.39 6.27
N PHE A 105 -36.06 0.59 6.93
CA PHE A 105 -35.45 1.91 7.15
C PHE A 105 -34.12 1.81 7.93
N LEU A 106 -34.09 0.98 8.98
CA LEU A 106 -32.89 0.70 9.77
C LEU A 106 -31.89 -0.22 9.05
N LYS A 107 -32.24 -0.75 7.87
CA LYS A 107 -31.38 -1.61 7.04
C LYS A 107 -30.84 -2.83 7.78
N ILE A 108 -31.60 -3.39 8.74
CA ILE A 108 -31.13 -4.45 9.65
C ILE A 108 -30.57 -5.66 8.89
N THR A 109 -31.29 -6.14 7.86
CA THR A 109 -30.88 -7.29 7.05
C THR A 109 -29.63 -6.99 6.21
N GLN A 110 -29.54 -5.78 5.65
CA GLN A 110 -28.40 -5.36 4.84
C GLN A 110 -27.13 -5.20 5.69
N LEU A 111 -27.25 -4.57 6.85
CA LEU A 111 -26.15 -4.40 7.82
C LEU A 111 -25.67 -5.76 8.35
N ASN A 112 -26.60 -6.67 8.66
CA ASN A 112 -26.26 -8.04 9.08
C ASN A 112 -25.33 -8.71 8.05
N GLU A 113 -25.74 -8.72 6.78
CA GLU A 113 -24.97 -9.33 5.72
C GLU A 113 -23.65 -8.59 5.45
N ALA A 114 -23.66 -7.26 5.47
CA ALA A 114 -22.44 -6.46 5.31
C ALA A 114 -21.41 -6.77 6.39
N HIS A 115 -21.80 -6.83 7.66
CA HIS A 115 -20.89 -7.22 8.75
C HIS A 115 -20.41 -8.67 8.61
N ARG A 116 -21.26 -9.59 8.15
CA ARG A 116 -20.87 -10.99 7.87
C ARG A 116 -19.76 -11.06 6.82
N VAL A 117 -19.97 -10.38 5.68
CA VAL A 117 -19.03 -10.36 4.55
C VAL A 117 -17.72 -9.69 4.95
N SER A 118 -17.77 -8.53 5.60
CA SER A 118 -16.56 -7.86 6.10
C SER A 118 -15.79 -8.72 7.09
N GLY A 119 -16.47 -9.40 8.02
CA GLY A 119 -15.82 -10.30 8.97
C GLY A 119 -15.05 -11.45 8.29
N ILE A 120 -15.61 -12.03 7.22
CA ILE A 120 -14.94 -13.07 6.42
C ILE A 120 -13.76 -12.49 5.63
N ALA A 121 -13.93 -11.30 5.07
CA ALA A 121 -12.91 -10.66 4.24
C ALA A 121 -11.68 -10.24 5.09
N TRP A 122 -11.90 -9.66 6.27
CA TRP A 122 -10.85 -9.37 7.25
C TRP A 122 -10.14 -10.64 7.74
N ASP A 123 -10.88 -11.74 7.96
CA ASP A 123 -10.28 -13.02 8.31
C ASP A 123 -9.40 -13.61 7.20
N LYS A 124 -9.83 -13.49 5.94
CA LYS A 124 -9.04 -13.93 4.78
C LYS A 124 -7.74 -13.13 4.69
N PHE A 125 -7.82 -11.81 4.82
CA PHE A 125 -6.66 -10.93 4.83
C PHE A 125 -5.67 -11.31 5.95
N TYR A 126 -6.14 -11.42 7.19
CA TYR A 126 -5.32 -11.82 8.33
C TYR A 126 -4.61 -13.16 8.09
N ARG A 127 -5.33 -14.18 7.62
CA ARG A 127 -4.73 -15.49 7.34
C ARG A 127 -3.70 -15.45 6.24
N ASN A 128 -3.94 -14.69 5.18
CA ASN A 128 -2.99 -14.54 4.08
C ASN A 128 -1.67 -13.91 4.56
N VAL A 129 -1.75 -12.81 5.31
CA VAL A 129 -0.57 -12.14 5.86
C VAL A 129 0.18 -13.06 6.84
N LYS A 130 -0.57 -13.74 7.73
CA LYS A 130 0.01 -14.69 8.68
C LYS A 130 0.76 -15.84 8.00
N ILE A 131 0.18 -16.42 6.94
CA ILE A 131 0.81 -17.50 6.19
C ILE A 131 2.10 -16.98 5.53
N GLU A 132 2.07 -15.78 4.94
CA GLU A 132 3.25 -15.23 4.28
C GLU A 132 4.39 -14.95 5.28
N LEU A 133 4.07 -14.41 6.45
CA LEU A 133 5.04 -14.21 7.53
C LEU A 133 5.60 -15.53 8.09
N ALA A 134 4.81 -16.61 8.06
CA ALA A 134 5.24 -17.93 8.54
C ALA A 134 6.16 -18.69 7.56
N LYS A 135 6.18 -18.32 6.27
CA LYS A 135 7.07 -18.93 5.26
C LYS A 135 8.53 -18.54 5.48
N HIS A 136 9.44 -19.38 5.01
CA HIS A 136 10.86 -19.04 4.94
C HIS A 136 11.07 -17.87 3.94
N PRO A 137 11.96 -16.90 4.22
CA PRO A 137 12.15 -15.71 3.37
C PRO A 137 12.40 -15.99 1.88
N SER A 138 13.01 -17.14 1.54
CA SER A 138 13.27 -17.54 0.14
C SER A 138 12.04 -18.04 -0.62
N GLU A 139 10.97 -18.41 0.09
CA GLU A 139 9.72 -18.93 -0.50
C GLU A 139 8.61 -17.87 -0.53
N ARG A 140 8.91 -16.67 -0.03
CA ARG A 140 7.97 -15.55 0.02
C ARG A 140 7.87 -14.86 -1.33
N THR A 141 6.73 -14.24 -1.53
CA THR A 141 6.48 -13.26 -2.58
C THR A 141 7.46 -12.10 -2.42
N PRO A 142 7.92 -11.46 -3.52
CA PRO A 142 8.74 -10.25 -3.43
C PRO A 142 8.09 -9.21 -2.51
N VAL A 143 8.88 -8.62 -1.60
CA VAL A 143 8.36 -7.76 -0.52
C VAL A 143 7.56 -6.57 -1.06
N THR A 144 8.05 -5.95 -2.14
CA THR A 144 7.39 -4.81 -2.80
C THR A 144 5.99 -5.19 -3.29
N GLN A 145 5.85 -6.37 -3.89
CA GLN A 145 4.56 -6.88 -4.35
C GLN A 145 3.64 -7.22 -3.18
N MET A 146 4.16 -7.87 -2.14
CA MET A 146 3.38 -8.26 -0.97
C MET A 146 2.82 -7.03 -0.23
N ILE A 147 3.64 -6.02 0.01
CA ILE A 147 3.22 -4.78 0.69
C ILE A 147 2.18 -4.04 -0.16
N LYS A 148 2.39 -3.93 -1.47
CA LYS A 148 1.44 -3.28 -2.36
C LYS A 148 0.08 -3.98 -2.33
N LEU A 149 0.06 -5.30 -2.48
CA LEU A 149 -1.16 -6.12 -2.42
C LEU A 149 -1.88 -5.96 -1.08
N CYS A 150 -1.13 -6.02 0.03
CA CYS A 150 -1.72 -5.90 1.35
C CYS A 150 -2.27 -4.49 1.61
N LYS A 151 -1.58 -3.45 1.15
CA LYS A 151 -2.05 -2.07 1.25
C LYS A 151 -3.37 -1.90 0.49
N GLU A 152 -3.41 -2.31 -0.78
CA GLU A 152 -4.59 -2.18 -1.64
C GLU A 152 -5.78 -2.95 -1.05
N GLU A 153 -5.56 -4.17 -0.56
CA GLU A 153 -6.62 -4.95 0.09
C GLU A 153 -7.06 -4.34 1.43
N PHE A 154 -6.14 -3.82 2.23
CA PHE A 154 -6.49 -3.16 3.49
C PHE A 154 -7.34 -1.90 3.25
N ASP A 155 -6.93 -1.04 2.32
CA ASP A 155 -7.66 0.17 1.93
C ASP A 155 -9.07 -0.19 1.41
N ARG A 156 -9.15 -1.19 0.52
CA ARG A 156 -10.43 -1.73 0.02
C ARG A 156 -11.33 -2.24 1.15
N LEU A 157 -10.77 -2.95 2.14
CA LEU A 157 -11.52 -3.46 3.27
C LEU A 157 -12.02 -2.34 4.19
N MET A 158 -11.23 -1.28 4.39
CA MET A 158 -11.64 -0.10 5.14
C MET A 158 -12.77 0.66 4.46
N GLU A 159 -12.72 0.81 3.12
CA GLU A 159 -13.75 1.51 2.34
C GLU A 159 -15.07 0.73 2.26
N THR A 160 -14.99 -0.59 2.12
CA THR A 160 -16.16 -1.44 1.91
C THR A 160 -16.82 -1.92 3.20
N SER A 161 -16.15 -1.78 4.34
CA SER A 161 -16.68 -2.26 5.62
C SER A 161 -17.74 -1.31 6.20
N PRO A 162 -18.86 -1.85 6.72
CA PRO A 162 -19.87 -1.04 7.38
C PRO A 162 -19.36 -0.49 8.71
N VAL A 163 -19.94 0.63 9.15
CA VAL A 163 -19.61 1.26 10.42
C VAL A 163 -19.92 0.33 11.60
N ILE A 164 -18.97 0.20 12.50
CA ILE A 164 -19.07 -0.68 13.68
C ILE A 164 -19.80 0.08 14.80
N PRO A 165 -20.84 -0.49 15.42
CA PRO A 165 -21.54 0.17 16.53
C PRO A 165 -20.66 0.36 17.77
N ASP A 166 -20.73 1.51 18.43
CA ASP A 166 -19.92 1.85 19.60
C ASP A 166 -20.04 0.83 20.74
N LYS A 167 -21.25 0.29 20.95
CA LYS A 167 -21.51 -0.76 21.94
C LYS A 167 -20.62 -2.00 21.72
N ILE A 168 -20.30 -2.33 20.46
CA ILE A 168 -19.43 -3.45 20.13
C ILE A 168 -17.97 -3.10 20.41
N VAL A 169 -17.56 -1.87 20.13
CA VAL A 169 -16.21 -1.36 20.45
C VAL A 169 -15.97 -1.39 21.97
N GLU A 170 -16.95 -0.96 22.76
CA GLU A 170 -16.90 -1.04 24.22
C GLU A 170 -16.87 -2.50 24.72
N SER A 171 -17.67 -3.37 24.10
CA SER A 171 -17.63 -4.81 24.38
C SER A 171 -16.27 -5.43 24.05
N PHE A 172 -15.57 -4.93 23.03
CA PHE A 172 -14.22 -5.39 22.70
C PHE A 172 -13.22 -4.98 23.80
N LYS A 173 -13.23 -3.69 24.17
CA LYS A 173 -12.36 -3.15 25.22
C LYS A 173 -12.53 -3.94 26.52
N THR A 174 -13.76 -4.13 26.97
CA THR A 174 -14.05 -4.87 28.21
C THR A 174 -13.68 -6.36 28.13
N HIS A 175 -13.87 -7.01 26.98
CA HIS A 175 -13.58 -8.44 26.84
C HIS A 175 -12.09 -8.77 26.90
N PHE A 176 -11.24 -7.90 26.36
CA PHE A 176 -9.80 -8.16 26.25
C PHE A 176 -8.92 -7.42 27.26
N GLN A 177 -9.48 -6.50 28.06
CA GLN A 177 -8.81 -5.71 29.09
C GLN A 177 -7.86 -6.50 30.01
N ASN A 178 -8.21 -7.76 30.34
CA ASN A 178 -7.46 -8.58 31.29
C ASN A 178 -6.56 -9.64 30.63
N SER A 179 -6.38 -9.60 29.31
CA SER A 179 -5.55 -10.59 28.62
C SER A 179 -4.14 -10.08 28.35
N ASP A 180 -3.13 -10.87 28.69
CA ASP A 180 -1.71 -10.51 28.51
C ASP A 180 -1.35 -10.21 27.05
N ASN A 181 -2.09 -10.80 26.11
CA ASN A 181 -1.91 -10.58 24.68
C ASN A 181 -2.56 -9.28 24.18
N TYR A 182 -3.53 -8.70 24.90
CA TYR A 182 -4.17 -7.45 24.51
C TYR A 182 -3.23 -6.25 24.52
N VAL A 183 -2.21 -6.29 25.38
CA VAL A 183 -1.17 -5.26 25.46
C VAL A 183 -0.20 -5.34 24.28
N LYS A 184 -0.01 -6.55 23.72
CA LYS A 184 0.97 -6.81 22.66
C LYS A 184 0.43 -6.57 21.25
N ILE A 185 -0.88 -6.72 21.07
CA ILE A 185 -1.55 -6.58 19.77
C ILE A 185 -1.72 -5.11 19.42
N VAL A 186 -1.36 -4.74 18.19
CA VAL A 186 -1.64 -3.39 17.66
C VAL A 186 -3.12 -3.28 17.32
N LYS A 187 -3.80 -2.31 17.95
CA LYS A 187 -5.25 -2.14 17.81
C LYS A 187 -5.57 -1.11 16.73
N PRO A 188 -6.73 -1.23 16.07
CA PRO A 188 -7.25 -0.18 15.21
C PRO A 188 -7.51 1.12 15.98
N GLU A 189 -7.48 2.23 15.25
CA GLU A 189 -7.66 3.59 15.77
C GLU A 189 -9.06 3.79 16.39
N ILE A 190 -10.07 3.04 15.93
CA ILE A 190 -11.41 3.02 16.54
C ILE A 190 -11.40 2.41 17.95
N CYS A 191 -10.39 1.59 18.28
CA CYS A 191 -10.27 0.89 19.56
C CYS A 191 -9.20 1.50 20.49
N ASP A 192 -8.24 2.27 19.99
CA ASP A 192 -7.08 2.75 20.76
C ASP A 192 -6.90 4.28 20.69
N VAL A 193 -5.85 4.79 21.34
CA VAL A 193 -5.51 6.22 21.35
C VAL A 193 -4.76 6.60 20.07
N LEU A 194 -4.97 7.82 19.59
CA LEU A 194 -4.22 8.37 18.46
C LEU A 194 -2.74 8.55 18.84
N VAL A 195 -1.86 7.84 18.13
CA VAL A 195 -0.41 7.95 18.27
C VAL A 195 0.14 8.83 17.14
N SER A 196 1.13 9.67 17.45
CA SER A 196 1.80 10.50 16.45
C SER A 196 2.48 9.63 15.38
N THR A 197 2.28 9.95 14.10
CA THR A 197 2.93 9.24 12.98
C THR A 197 4.46 9.37 13.01
N ASP A 198 5.00 10.33 13.77
CA ASP A 198 6.44 10.51 13.93
C ASP A 198 7.12 9.30 14.59
N THR A 199 6.39 8.54 15.42
CA THR A 199 6.92 7.32 16.06
C THR A 199 7.18 6.18 15.05
N PHE A 200 6.63 6.28 13.84
CA PHE A 200 6.78 5.28 12.79
C PHE A 200 7.85 5.66 11.76
N ARG A 201 8.54 6.80 11.95
CA ARG A 201 9.64 7.20 11.07
C ARG A 201 10.78 6.19 11.18
N ASN A 202 11.26 5.72 10.04
CA ASN A 202 12.39 4.79 10.01
C ASN A 202 13.63 5.45 10.65
N SER A 203 14.20 4.77 11.64
CA SER A 203 15.35 5.25 12.44
C SER A 203 16.62 5.50 11.61
N TRP A 204 16.70 4.95 10.41
CA TRP A 204 17.77 5.22 9.45
C TRP A 204 17.75 6.68 8.97
N PHE A 205 16.58 7.34 8.88
CA PHE A 205 16.47 8.76 8.54
C PHE A 205 16.81 9.66 9.73
N ASN A 206 18.02 9.50 10.26
CA ASN A 206 18.62 10.43 11.21
C ASN A 206 19.65 11.32 10.50
N GLU A 207 19.97 12.45 11.14
CA GLU A 207 20.93 13.42 10.58
C GLU A 207 22.31 12.77 10.34
N GLU A 208 22.71 11.84 11.20
CA GLU A 208 24.01 11.16 11.11
C GLU A 208 24.15 10.30 9.85
N ASN A 209 23.18 9.44 9.55
CA ASN A 209 23.19 8.58 8.37
C ASN A 209 22.96 9.37 7.08
N THR A 210 22.13 10.42 7.16
CA THR A 210 21.95 11.36 6.05
C THR A 210 23.29 12.05 5.73
N ASN A 211 24.02 12.50 6.76
CA ASN A 211 25.33 13.11 6.61
C ASN A 211 26.37 12.11 6.08
N LYS A 212 26.40 10.86 6.57
CA LYS A 212 27.28 9.81 6.04
C LYS A 212 27.04 9.54 4.56
N LYS A 213 25.77 9.40 4.15
CA LYS A 213 25.42 9.18 2.74
C LYS A 213 25.77 10.39 1.87
N THR A 214 25.55 11.60 2.35
CA THR A 214 25.97 12.83 1.67
C THR A 214 27.48 12.90 1.54
N GLN A 215 28.24 12.55 2.58
CA GLN A 215 29.70 12.48 2.53
C GLN A 215 30.20 11.42 1.53
N GLU A 216 29.61 10.23 1.52
CA GLU A 216 29.93 9.19 0.53
C GLU A 216 29.66 9.67 -0.90
N LEU A 217 28.52 10.33 -1.13
CA LEU A 217 28.19 10.90 -2.44
C LEU A 217 29.17 12.00 -2.85
N LEU A 218 29.56 12.88 -1.92
CA LEU A 218 30.57 13.93 -2.14
C LEU A 218 31.95 13.33 -2.43
N MET A 219 32.34 12.25 -1.74
CA MET A 219 33.58 11.52 -2.00
C MET A 219 33.55 10.87 -3.40
N ILE A 220 32.45 10.24 -3.79
CA ILE A 220 32.29 9.66 -5.13
C ILE A 220 32.36 10.75 -6.20
N GLN A 221 31.73 11.91 -5.98
CA GLN A 221 31.77 13.03 -6.90
C GLN A 221 33.19 13.61 -7.01
N SER A 222 33.85 13.87 -5.89
CA SER A 222 35.23 14.36 -5.87
C SER A 222 36.19 13.38 -6.55
N ASN A 223 36.03 12.07 -6.33
CA ASN A 223 36.81 11.04 -7.02
C ASN A 223 36.58 11.05 -8.54
N LYS A 224 35.32 11.23 -8.99
CA LYS A 224 35.01 11.36 -10.42
C LYS A 224 35.63 12.62 -11.02
N GLU A 225 35.58 13.75 -10.32
CA GLU A 225 36.18 15.01 -10.75
C GLU A 225 37.72 14.91 -10.82
N ASN A 226 38.35 14.30 -9.82
CA ASN A 226 39.79 14.04 -9.79
C ASN A 226 40.22 13.11 -10.94
N MET A 227 39.44 12.06 -11.24
CA MET A 227 39.70 11.17 -12.38
C MET A 227 39.56 11.91 -13.71
N LYS A 228 38.55 12.78 -13.84
CA LYS A 228 38.38 13.64 -15.02
C LYS A 228 39.54 14.62 -15.19
N HIS A 229 40.00 15.25 -14.11
CA HIS A 229 41.15 16.15 -14.14
C HIS A 229 42.43 15.43 -14.56
N LYS A 230 42.73 14.26 -13.98
CA LYS A 230 43.89 13.44 -14.36
C LYS A 230 43.83 13.01 -15.82
N MET A 231 42.64 12.62 -16.30
CA MET A 231 42.44 12.27 -17.71
C MET A 231 42.67 13.47 -18.63
N ASN A 232 42.16 14.66 -18.26
CA ASN A 232 42.39 15.88 -19.01
C ASN A 232 43.88 16.27 -19.04
N GLU A 233 44.58 16.16 -17.92
CA GLU A 233 46.02 16.44 -17.83
C GLU A 233 46.84 15.47 -18.69
N TYR A 234 46.49 14.17 -18.67
CA TYR A 234 47.08 13.16 -19.54
C TYR A 234 46.85 13.47 -21.02
N ASN A 235 45.62 13.87 -21.39
CA ASN A 235 45.29 14.26 -22.76
C ASN A 235 46.08 15.50 -23.20
N HIS A 236 46.19 16.53 -22.34
CA HIS A 236 47.00 17.72 -22.61
C HIS A 236 48.49 17.39 -22.79
N ASN A 237 49.05 16.54 -21.94
CA ASN A 237 50.45 16.11 -22.04
C ASN A 237 50.69 15.31 -23.31
N THR A 238 49.79 14.41 -23.69
CA THR A 238 49.87 13.62 -24.92
C THR A 238 49.86 14.50 -26.17
N VAL A 239 48.98 15.51 -26.20
CA VAL A 239 48.93 16.50 -27.30
C VAL A 239 50.20 17.35 -27.34
N SER A 240 50.72 17.79 -26.18
CA SER A 240 51.96 18.57 -26.11
C SER A 240 53.18 17.77 -26.56
N GLU A 241 53.29 16.51 -26.14
CA GLU A 241 54.36 15.61 -26.54
C GLU A 241 54.31 15.32 -28.05
N PHE A 242 53.12 15.06 -28.59
CA PHE A 242 52.92 14.92 -30.04
C PHE A 242 53.39 16.17 -30.79
N LYS A 243 53.00 17.38 -30.35
CA LYS A 243 53.45 18.65 -30.96
C LYS A 243 54.98 18.79 -30.95
N LYS A 244 55.65 18.45 -29.83
CA LYS A 244 57.12 18.51 -29.72
C LYS A 244 57.82 17.52 -30.65
N VAL A 245 57.35 16.26 -30.66
CA VAL A 245 57.90 15.22 -31.55
C VAL A 245 57.70 15.60 -33.01
N PHE A 246 56.52 16.11 -33.37
CA PHE A 246 56.22 16.56 -34.72
C PHE A 246 57.12 17.74 -35.15
N TYR A 247 57.31 18.73 -34.29
CA TYR A 247 58.18 19.87 -34.58
C TYR A 247 59.64 19.43 -34.79
N ASN A 248 60.16 18.56 -33.94
CA ASN A 248 61.53 18.05 -34.05
C ASN A 248 61.78 17.23 -35.33
N LEU A 249 60.75 16.54 -35.83
CA LEU A 249 60.84 15.73 -37.05
C LEU A 249 60.64 16.56 -38.33
N ASN A 250 59.72 17.53 -38.30
CA ASN A 250 59.25 18.23 -39.50
C ASN A 250 59.67 19.71 -39.58
N ASN A 251 60.38 20.24 -38.57
CA ASN A 251 60.79 21.66 -38.45
C ASN A 251 59.64 22.67 -38.64
N ARG A 252 58.40 22.25 -38.39
CA ARG A 252 57.19 23.09 -38.45
C ARG A 252 56.18 22.64 -37.39
N PRO A 253 55.28 23.52 -36.93
CA PRO A 253 54.16 23.10 -36.09
C PRO A 253 53.17 22.21 -36.87
N PRO A 254 52.52 21.24 -36.20
CA PRO A 254 51.46 20.44 -36.80
C PRO A 254 50.19 21.26 -37.01
N MET A 255 49.44 20.97 -38.07
CA MET A 255 48.13 21.57 -38.33
C MET A 255 47.03 20.85 -37.53
N ASP A 256 45.92 21.54 -37.24
CA ASP A 256 44.82 20.99 -36.44
C ASP A 256 44.29 19.64 -36.98
N SER A 257 44.22 19.50 -38.30
CA SER A 257 43.84 18.24 -38.96
C SER A 257 44.85 17.11 -38.70
N GLU A 258 46.14 17.42 -38.62
CA GLU A 258 47.21 16.43 -38.38
C GLU A 258 47.22 15.96 -36.91
N ILE A 259 46.89 16.86 -35.96
CA ILE A 259 46.72 16.51 -34.55
C ILE A 259 45.50 15.59 -34.39
N ILE A 260 44.38 15.94 -35.01
CA ILE A 260 43.15 15.16 -34.95
C ILE A 260 43.36 13.78 -35.59
N ASP A 261 43.96 13.70 -36.78
CA ASP A 261 44.11 12.43 -37.48
C ASP A 261 45.04 11.44 -36.78
N ASN A 262 46.04 11.92 -36.02
CA ASN A 262 46.97 11.06 -35.29
C ASN A 262 46.51 10.71 -33.87
N LEU A 263 45.64 11.52 -33.26
CA LEU A 263 45.21 11.34 -31.86
C LEU A 263 43.73 10.94 -31.69
N LYS A 264 42.92 10.96 -32.76
CA LYS A 264 41.48 10.57 -32.72
C LYS A 264 41.22 9.14 -32.24
N ASP A 265 42.20 8.24 -32.40
CA ASP A 265 42.09 6.85 -31.95
C ASP A 265 42.36 6.70 -30.44
N LYS A 266 42.95 7.72 -29.80
CA LYS A 266 43.35 7.71 -28.39
C LYS A 266 42.56 8.69 -27.52
N ILE A 267 42.08 9.79 -28.10
CA ILE A 267 41.37 10.86 -27.39
C ILE A 267 40.09 11.18 -28.16
N GLU A 268 38.99 11.37 -27.42
CA GLU A 268 37.70 11.74 -28.00
C GLU A 268 37.76 13.07 -28.77
N LEU A 269 37.14 13.11 -29.95
CA LEU A 269 37.19 14.25 -30.88
C LEU A 269 36.73 15.58 -30.23
N SER A 270 35.71 15.52 -29.40
CA SER A 270 35.17 16.67 -28.64
C SER A 270 36.21 17.28 -27.70
N THR A 271 36.98 16.43 -27.02
CA THR A 271 38.03 16.84 -26.08
C THR A 271 39.27 17.35 -26.82
N LEU A 272 39.62 16.74 -27.96
CA LEU A 272 40.71 17.22 -28.82
C LEU A 272 40.44 18.63 -29.35
N LEU A 273 39.23 18.89 -29.87
CA LEU A 273 38.84 20.21 -30.37
C LEU A 273 38.92 21.27 -29.27
N GLN A 274 38.43 20.94 -28.06
CA GLN A 274 38.49 21.84 -26.91
C GLN A 274 39.95 22.15 -26.49
N ILE A 275 40.84 21.15 -26.51
CA ILE A 275 42.26 21.35 -26.18
C ILE A 275 42.96 22.23 -27.22
N ILE A 276 42.65 22.03 -28.51
CA ILE A 276 43.20 22.83 -29.62
C ILE A 276 42.73 24.29 -29.51
N GLU A 277 41.45 24.53 -29.21
CA GLU A 277 40.85 25.86 -29.08
C GLU A 277 41.37 26.65 -27.85
N ILE A 278 41.59 25.98 -26.72
CA ILE A 278 42.18 26.60 -25.51
C ILE A 278 43.64 27.00 -25.76
N GLN A 279 44.39 26.23 -26.56
CA GLN A 279 45.80 26.51 -26.83
C GLN A 279 46.00 27.58 -27.91
N SER A 280 45.10 27.69 -28.89
CA SER A 280 45.12 28.75 -29.90
C SER A 280 44.73 30.13 -29.33
N THR A 281 43.91 30.16 -28.28
CA THR A 281 43.55 31.41 -27.57
C THR A 281 44.67 31.89 -26.61
N GLY A 282 45.48 30.99 -26.05
CA GLY A 282 46.64 31.34 -25.21
C GLY A 282 47.83 31.97 -25.97
N GLU A 283 47.99 31.69 -27.27
CA GLU A 283 49.05 32.29 -28.11
C GLU A 283 48.74 33.73 -28.54
N ASN A 284 47.49 34.21 -28.40
CA ASN A 284 47.10 35.58 -28.75
C ASN A 284 47.17 36.59 -27.57
N THR A 285 47.79 36.21 -26.44
CA THR A 285 47.95 37.10 -25.26
C THR A 285 49.40 37.20 -24.77
N ILE A 286 50.34 37.34 -25.70
CA ILE A 286 51.69 37.88 -25.45
C ILE A 286 51.96 38.99 -26.47
#